data_AF-A0A285KAK3-F1
#
_entry.id   AF-A0A285KAK3-F1
#
_cell.length_a   1.000
_cell.length_b   1.000
_cell.length_c   1.000
_cell.angle_alpha   90.00
_cell.angle_beta   90.00
_cell.angle_gamma   90.00
#
_symmetry.space_group_name_H-M   'P 1'
#
loop_
_entity.id
_entity.type
_entity.pdbx_description
1 polymer ?
#
loop_
_entity_poly.entity_id
_entity_poly.type
_entity_poly.pdbx_seq_one_letter_code
_entity_poly.pdbx_strand_id
1 'polypeptide(L)'
;MSSGGQAGSDAWDFSRYTPDSVVINLGTNDKSHGVSGADFQAKYTTFLARIRAKFPYAKLYALRTFIGRYAAETQAAVRARNAAGDANVAYVDTTGWLPADGLSDSVHPNDKGHQAITDRLAPILSASTPR
;
A
#
# COMPACT_ATOMS: atom_id res chain seq x y z
N MET A 1 -3.57 -24.48 -7.08
CA MET A 1 -2.98 -23.14 -7.24
C MET A 1 -1.89 -23.00 -6.19
N SER A 2 -0.64 -23.32 -6.53
CA SER A 2 0.47 -23.12 -5.59
C SER A 2 0.73 -21.62 -5.47
N SER A 3 0.55 -21.08 -4.26
CA SER A 3 1.27 -19.88 -3.87
C SER A 3 2.76 -20.14 -4.08
N GLY A 4 3.42 -19.32 -4.89
CA GLY A 4 4.88 -19.31 -5.06
C GLY A 4 5.59 -18.82 -3.80
N GLY A 5 5.29 -19.45 -2.66
CA GLY A 5 6.05 -19.27 -1.43
C GLY A 5 7.46 -19.75 -1.71
N GLN A 6 8.40 -18.82 -1.71
CA GLN A 6 9.81 -19.12 -1.68
C GLN A 6 10.07 -19.89 -0.38
N ALA A 7 10.05 -21.22 -0.46
CA ALA A 7 10.58 -22.09 0.57
C ALA A 7 12.10 -22.06 0.44
N GLY A 8 12.73 -21.05 1.05
CA GLY A 8 14.19 -20.89 1.12
C GLY A 8 14.56 -19.79 2.11
N SER A 9 15.62 -20.00 2.89
CA SER A 9 16.19 -19.03 3.84
C SER A 9 16.88 -17.84 3.17
N ASP A 10 16.89 -17.79 1.83
CA ASP A 10 17.66 -16.83 1.07
C ASP A 10 16.84 -15.55 0.85
N ALA A 11 17.50 -14.40 1.00
CA ALA A 11 16.88 -13.11 0.72
C ALA A 11 16.47 -13.02 -0.77
N TRP A 12 15.29 -12.44 -1.04
CA TRP A 12 14.85 -12.17 -2.41
C TRP A 12 15.85 -11.28 -3.16
N ASP A 13 16.23 -11.70 -4.36
CA ASP A 13 17.02 -10.89 -5.29
C ASP A 13 16.11 -9.90 -6.02
N PHE A 14 16.15 -8.64 -5.58
CA PHE A 14 15.34 -7.54 -6.12
C PHE A 14 15.70 -7.15 -7.55
N SER A 15 16.82 -7.63 -8.11
CA SER A 15 17.15 -7.40 -9.53
C SER A 15 16.29 -8.25 -10.48
N ARG A 16 15.67 -9.32 -9.98
CA ARG A 16 14.85 -10.25 -10.79
C ARG A 16 13.54 -9.65 -11.27
N TYR A 17 13.04 -8.61 -10.59
CA TYR A 17 11.84 -7.89 -10.98
C TYR A 17 11.90 -6.46 -10.44
N THR A 18 11.89 -5.48 -11.35
CA THR A 18 11.79 -4.06 -11.00
C THR A 18 10.42 -3.54 -11.46
N PRO A 19 9.50 -3.23 -10.54
CA PRO A 19 8.19 -2.71 -10.90
C PRO A 19 8.25 -1.22 -11.28
N ASP A 20 7.37 -0.79 -12.17
CA ASP A 20 7.08 0.62 -12.39
C ASP A 20 6.35 1.25 -11.20
N SER A 21 5.58 0.45 -10.47
CA SER A 21 4.74 0.91 -9.37
C SER A 21 4.64 -0.12 -8.24
N VAL A 22 4.62 0.35 -7.00
CA VAL A 22 4.36 -0.46 -5.80
C VAL A 22 3.12 0.07 -5.11
N VAL A 23 2.10 -0.78 -4.94
CA VAL A 23 0.85 -0.42 -4.25
C VAL A 23 0.84 -1.07 -2.87
N ILE A 24 0.59 -0.26 -1.84
CA ILE A 24 0.73 -0.66 -0.43
C ILE A 24 -0.59 -0.39 0.27
N ASN A 25 -1.22 -1.44 0.79
CA ASN A 25 -2.42 -1.36 1.62
C ASN A 25 -2.18 -2.16 2.91
N LEU A 26 -1.61 -1.48 3.91
CA LEU A 26 -1.21 -2.06 5.20
C LEU A 26 -1.62 -1.14 6.35
N GLY A 27 -1.81 -1.72 7.53
CA GLY A 27 -2.26 -1.00 8.73
C GLY A 27 -3.50 -1.59 9.38
N THR A 28 -4.29 -2.39 8.65
CA THR A 28 -5.52 -3.00 9.17
C THR A 28 -5.25 -3.83 10.43
N ASN A 29 -4.23 -4.70 10.38
CA ASN A 29 -3.90 -5.61 11.48
C ASN A 29 -3.10 -4.94 12.60
N ASP A 30 -2.28 -3.94 12.30
CA ASP A 30 -1.50 -3.19 13.29
C ASP A 30 -2.41 -2.61 14.38
N LYS A 31 -3.63 -2.18 14.01
CA LYS A 31 -4.60 -1.67 14.98
C LYS A 31 -5.10 -2.77 15.91
N SER A 32 -5.39 -3.95 15.37
CA SER A 32 -5.83 -5.11 16.15
C SER A 32 -4.76 -5.62 17.11
N HIS A 33 -3.48 -5.33 16.84
CA HIS A 33 -2.35 -5.67 17.71
C HIS A 33 -1.91 -4.54 18.64
N GLY A 34 -2.70 -3.46 18.75
CA GLY A 34 -2.44 -2.38 19.72
C GLY A 34 -1.25 -1.47 19.37
N VAL A 35 -0.80 -1.46 18.11
CA VAL A 35 0.25 -0.52 17.67
C VAL A 35 -0.26 0.93 17.85
N SER A 36 0.59 1.81 18.37
CA SER A 36 0.23 3.22 18.49
C SER A 36 0.26 3.91 17.12
N GLY A 37 -0.50 5.00 16.94
CA GLY A 37 -0.44 5.78 15.69
C GLY A 37 0.96 6.32 15.40
N ALA A 38 1.67 6.77 16.43
CA ALA A 38 3.04 7.26 16.31
C ALA A 38 4.01 6.16 15.87
N ASP A 39 3.92 4.97 16.48
CA ASP A 39 4.76 3.82 16.10
C ASP A 39 4.45 3.37 14.68
N PHE A 40 3.17 3.25 14.33
CA PHE A 40 2.75 2.91 12.97
C PHE A 40 3.33 3.90 11.96
N GLN A 41 3.14 5.22 12.16
CA GLN A 41 3.66 6.24 11.25
C GLN A 41 5.19 6.14 11.09
N ALA A 42 5.93 5.98 12.20
CA ALA A 42 7.39 5.89 12.17
C ALA A 42 7.87 4.64 11.40
N LYS A 43 7.24 3.48 11.65
CA LYS A 43 7.57 2.23 10.97
C LYS A 43 7.14 2.23 9.51
N TYR A 44 5.98 2.81 9.18
CA TYR A 44 5.50 2.95 7.80
C TYR A 44 6.38 3.90 7.00
N THR A 45 6.83 5.01 7.58
CA THR A 45 7.81 5.93 6.95
C THR A 45 9.12 5.20 6.66
N THR A 46 9.61 4.40 7.61
CA THR A 46 10.80 3.56 7.44
C THR A 46 10.59 2.51 6.35
N PHE A 47 9.41 1.90 6.29
CA PHE A 47 9.06 0.90 5.29
C PHE A 47 9.05 1.49 3.87
N LEU A 48 8.45 2.66 3.67
CA LEU A 48 8.49 3.38 2.39
C LEU A 48 9.93 3.68 1.96
N ALA A 49 10.79 4.13 2.88
CA ALA A 49 12.21 4.37 2.60
C ALA A 49 12.94 3.09 2.16
N ARG A 50 12.63 1.93 2.79
CA ARG A 50 13.20 0.64 2.42
C ARG A 50 12.74 0.18 1.04
N ILE A 51 11.47 0.38 0.69
CA ILE A 51 10.97 0.08 -0.66
C ILE A 51 11.69 0.95 -1.69
N ARG A 52 11.82 2.27 -1.45
CA ARG A 52 12.56 3.18 -2.32
C ARG A 52 14.02 2.73 -2.54
N ALA A 53 14.69 2.26 -1.49
CA ALA A 53 16.06 1.76 -1.61
C ALA A 53 16.18 0.50 -2.49
N LYS A 54 15.12 -0.30 -2.60
CA LYS A 54 15.06 -1.47 -3.48
C LYS A 54 14.60 -1.13 -4.89
N PHE A 55 13.70 -0.16 -5.03
CA PHE A 55 13.13 0.26 -6.31
C PHE A 55 13.25 1.79 -6.48
N PRO A 56 14.44 2.29 -6.89
CA PRO A 56 14.72 3.73 -6.92
C PRO A 56 13.77 4.54 -7.80
N TYR A 57 13.22 3.93 -8.87
CA TYR A 57 12.39 4.61 -9.85
C TYR A 57 10.89 4.32 -9.73
N ALA A 58 10.48 3.32 -8.94
CA ALA A 58 9.08 2.92 -8.84
C ALA A 58 8.22 4.04 -8.23
N LYS A 59 7.02 4.24 -8.73
CA LYS A 59 6.03 5.09 -8.06
C LYS A 59 5.38 4.32 -6.91
N LEU A 60 5.43 4.86 -5.70
CA LEU A 60 4.83 4.22 -4.53
C LEU A 60 3.45 4.80 -4.27
N TYR A 61 2.45 3.93 -4.16
CA TYR A 61 1.08 4.30 -3.78
C TYR A 61 0.76 3.71 -2.41
N ALA A 62 0.73 4.58 -1.41
CA ALA A 62 0.24 4.23 -0.08
C ALA A 62 -1.27 4.44 -0.03
N LEU A 63 -2.04 3.35 -0.08
CA LEU A 63 -3.49 3.41 0.01
C LEU A 63 -3.91 3.67 1.46
N ARG A 64 -4.96 4.49 1.64
CA ARG A 64 -5.79 4.39 2.83
C ARG A 64 -6.34 2.97 2.92
N THR A 65 -6.22 2.31 4.07
CA THR A 65 -6.86 1.00 4.27
C THR A 65 -8.37 1.13 4.05
N PHE A 66 -9.03 0.10 3.52
CA PHE A 66 -10.43 0.25 3.11
C PHE A 66 -11.38 0.53 4.28
N ILE A 67 -11.03 0.05 5.48
CA ILE A 67 -11.76 0.35 6.73
C ILE A 67 -11.21 1.59 7.48
N GLY A 68 -10.26 2.33 6.88
CA GLY A 68 -9.80 3.63 7.38
C GLY A 68 -8.83 3.62 8.56
N ARG A 69 -8.26 2.46 8.92
CA ARG A 69 -7.21 2.39 9.94
C ARG A 69 -5.97 3.16 9.48
N TYR A 70 -5.44 3.96 10.40
CA TYR A 70 -4.22 4.77 10.26
C TYR A 70 -4.21 5.72 9.05
N ALA A 71 -5.38 6.22 8.62
CA ALA A 71 -5.47 7.07 7.44
C ALA A 71 -4.58 8.32 7.55
N ALA A 72 -4.60 9.00 8.71
CA ALA A 72 -3.82 10.21 8.95
C ALA A 72 -2.32 9.91 9.03
N GLU A 73 -1.94 8.81 9.68
CA GLU A 73 -0.57 8.37 9.88
C GLU A 73 0.07 7.91 8.56
N THR A 74 -0.66 7.16 7.73
CA THR A 74 -0.20 6.80 6.37
C THR A 74 0.02 8.06 5.53
N GLN A 75 -0.92 9.01 5.56
CA GLN A 75 -0.77 10.26 4.82
C GLN A 75 0.40 11.10 5.35
N ALA A 76 0.61 11.12 6.67
CA ALA A 76 1.73 11.81 7.30
C ALA A 76 3.08 11.16 6.95
N ALA A 77 3.15 9.83 6.88
CA ALA A 77 4.35 9.11 6.43
C ALA A 77 4.70 9.45 4.98
N VAL A 78 3.70 9.51 4.08
CA VAL A 78 3.89 9.99 2.70
C VAL A 78 4.41 11.41 2.67
N ARG A 79 3.79 12.35 3.42
CA ARG A 79 4.27 13.74 3.51
C ARG A 79 5.70 13.83 4.00
N ALA A 80 6.09 13.00 4.98
CA ALA A 80 7.46 12.96 5.48
C ALA A 80 8.46 12.47 4.42
N ARG A 81 8.10 11.48 3.59
CA ARG A 81 8.93 11.03 2.46
C ARG A 81 9.08 12.11 1.41
N ASN A 82 7.99 12.79 1.06
CA ASN A 82 7.99 13.89 0.09
C ASN A 82 8.85 15.06 0.58
N ALA A 83 8.73 15.44 1.86
CA ALA A 83 9.57 16.47 2.49
C ALA A 83 11.06 16.09 2.53
N ALA A 84 11.37 14.79 2.55
CA ALA A 84 12.73 14.25 2.45
C ALA A 84 13.23 14.11 1.00
N GLY A 85 12.49 14.63 0.00
CA GLY A 85 12.90 14.68 -1.40
C GLY A 85 12.39 13.53 -2.28
N ASP A 86 11.62 12.58 -1.74
CA ASP A 86 11.04 11.49 -2.52
C ASP A 86 9.70 11.91 -3.14
N ALA A 87 9.72 12.58 -4.29
CA ALA A 87 8.50 13.07 -4.95
C ALA A 87 7.63 11.96 -5.57
N ASN A 88 8.14 10.73 -5.66
CA ASN A 88 7.47 9.60 -6.31
C ASN A 88 6.73 8.69 -5.31
N VAL A 89 6.17 9.29 -4.24
CA VAL A 89 5.32 8.62 -3.26
C VAL A 89 4.00 9.40 -3.12
N ALA A 90 2.89 8.70 -3.31
CA ALA A 90 1.56 9.29 -3.26
C ALA A 90 0.67 8.56 -2.23
N TYR A 91 -0.12 9.35 -1.50
CA TYR A 91 -1.23 8.84 -0.71
C TYR A 91 -2.46 8.75 -1.59
N VAL A 92 -3.15 7.62 -1.56
CA VAL A 92 -4.41 7.44 -2.29
C VAL A 92 -5.53 7.26 -1.27
N ASP A 93 -6.42 8.23 -1.20
CA ASP A 93 -7.62 8.14 -0.37
C ASP A 93 -8.63 7.18 -1.00
N THR A 94 -8.96 6.11 -0.27
CA THR A 94 -9.91 5.06 -0.69
C THR A 94 -11.29 5.23 -0.06
N THR A 95 -11.56 6.38 0.57
CA THR A 95 -12.87 6.67 1.18
C THR A 95 -13.99 6.50 0.15
N GLY A 96 -15.01 5.72 0.50
CA GLY A 96 -16.17 5.46 -0.36
C GLY A 96 -15.91 4.53 -1.55
N TRP A 97 -14.77 3.82 -1.59
CA TRP A 97 -14.48 2.88 -2.68
C TRP A 97 -15.29 1.58 -2.57
N LEU A 98 -15.50 1.08 -1.35
CA LEU A 98 -16.26 -0.15 -1.14
C LEU A 98 -17.77 0.11 -1.13
N PRO A 99 -18.58 -0.74 -1.79
CA PRO A 99 -20.02 -0.74 -1.60
C PRO A 99 -20.39 -1.28 -0.21
N ALA A 100 -21.63 -1.04 0.22
CA ALA A 100 -22.12 -1.44 1.55
C ALA A 100 -22.03 -2.96 1.78
N ASP A 101 -22.24 -3.77 0.74
CA ASP A 101 -22.13 -5.22 0.74
C ASP A 101 -20.76 -5.71 0.22
N GLY A 102 -19.73 -4.85 0.23
CA GLY A 102 -18.41 -5.12 -0.35
C GLY A 102 -17.45 -5.88 0.57
N LEU A 103 -17.85 -6.28 1.77
CA LEU A 103 -17.02 -6.95 2.77
C LEU A 103 -17.65 -8.28 3.20
N SER A 104 -16.82 -9.30 3.42
CA SER A 104 -17.24 -10.62 3.92
C SER A 104 -17.40 -10.66 5.44
N ASP A 105 -16.57 -9.91 6.17
CA ASP A 105 -16.48 -9.98 7.64
C ASP A 105 -16.14 -8.63 8.29
N SER A 106 -16.70 -7.55 7.72
CA SER A 106 -16.44 -6.15 8.12
C SER A 106 -15.01 -5.64 7.91
N VAL A 107 -14.09 -6.48 7.40
CA VAL A 107 -12.70 -6.09 7.15
C VAL A 107 -12.21 -6.54 5.78
N HIS A 108 -12.50 -7.77 5.37
CA HIS A 108 -11.99 -8.34 4.13
C HIS A 108 -12.95 -8.08 2.97
N PRO A 109 -12.48 -7.47 1.86
CA PRO A 109 -13.29 -7.33 0.64
C PRO A 109 -13.73 -8.68 0.09
N ASN A 110 -15.00 -8.77 -0.32
CA ASN A 110 -15.49 -9.88 -1.14
C ASN A 110 -15.27 -9.58 -2.62
N ASP A 111 -15.76 -10.44 -3.51
CA ASP A 111 -15.60 -10.27 -4.97
C ASP A 111 -16.13 -8.91 -5.47
N LYS A 112 -17.29 -8.46 -4.97
CA LYS A 112 -17.84 -7.14 -5.31
C LYS A 112 -16.96 -6.01 -4.81
N GLY A 113 -16.43 -6.14 -3.59
CA GLY A 113 -15.47 -5.20 -3.02
C GLY A 113 -14.19 -5.12 -3.84
N HIS A 114 -13.62 -6.26 -4.21
CA HIS A 114 -12.43 -6.34 -5.07
C HIS A 114 -12.67 -5.73 -6.45
N GLN A 115 -13.83 -5.97 -7.07
CA GLN A 115 -14.19 -5.33 -8.34
C GLN A 115 -14.25 -3.80 -8.18
N ALA A 116 -14.97 -3.30 -7.17
CA ALA A 116 -15.12 -1.87 -6.93
C ALA A 116 -13.80 -1.15 -6.60
N ILE A 117 -12.86 -1.85 -5.93
CA ILE A 117 -11.50 -1.38 -5.71
C ILE A 117 -10.75 -1.31 -7.04
N THR A 118 -10.84 -2.35 -7.85
CA THR A 118 -10.12 -2.45 -9.13
C THR A 118 -10.57 -1.38 -10.11
N ASP A 119 -11.87 -1.12 -10.21
CA ASP A 119 -12.45 -0.09 -11.10
C ASP A 119 -11.90 1.30 -10.80
N ARG A 120 -11.53 1.57 -9.55
CA ARG A 120 -10.97 2.87 -9.12
C ARG A 120 -9.45 2.90 -9.15
N LEU A 121 -8.79 1.78 -8.81
CA LEU A 121 -7.33 1.72 -8.76
C LEU A 121 -6.70 1.63 -10.15
N ALA A 122 -7.26 0.83 -11.06
CA ALA A 122 -6.65 0.60 -12.37
C ALA A 122 -6.44 1.89 -13.20
N PRO A 123 -7.38 2.86 -13.23
CA PRO A 123 -7.15 4.15 -13.87
C PRO A 123 -6.02 4.97 -13.23
N ILE A 124 -5.87 4.93 -11.90
CA ILE A 124 -4.81 5.65 -11.17
C ILE A 124 -3.42 5.12 -11.56
N LEU A 125 -3.30 3.79 -11.64
CA LEU A 125 -2.04 3.15 -12.03
C LEU A 125 -1.71 3.40 -13.50
N SER A 126 -2.71 3.28 -14.39
CA SER A 126 -2.53 3.49 -15.84
C SER A 126 -2.08 4.90 -16.21
N ALA A 127 -2.51 5.93 -15.46
CA ALA A 127 -2.11 7.31 -15.70
C ALA A 127 -0.63 7.60 -15.40
N SER A 128 0.08 6.66 -14.79
CA SER A 128 1.39 6.89 -14.18
C SER A 128 2.50 6.01 -14.73
N THR A 129 2.18 5.10 -15.65
CA THR A 129 3.14 4.27 -16.36
C THR A 129 3.31 4.85 -17.77
N PRO A 130 4.51 5.33 -18.16
CA PRO A 130 4.79 5.60 -19.55
C PRO A 130 4.57 4.32 -20.38
N ARG A 131 3.85 4.42 -21.50
CA ARG A 131 3.80 3.30 -22.46
C ARG A 131 5.16 3.08 -23.11
#